data_AF-G8ZRM1-F1
#
_entry.id   AF-G8ZRM1-F1
#
_cell.length_a   1.000
_cell.length_b   1.000
_cell.length_c   1.000
_cell.angle_alpha   90.00
_cell.angle_beta   90.00
_cell.angle_gamma   90.00
#
_symmetry.space_group_name_H-M   'P 1'
#
loop_
_entity.id
_entity.type
_entity.pdbx_description
1 polymer ?
#
loop_
_entity_poly.entity_id
_entity_poly.type
_entity_poly.pdbx_seq_one_letter_code
_entity_poly.pdbx_strand_id
1 'polypeptide(L)'
;MELSPQNKLGNKWFIGKDERDRFLRPVAFSEDDFHHIRACKDGSAGHQCLALLRNISESLQRNNVLVSDRISVDQTIWTLKIYKDDPSSFPITNVPIKCNVMATMVDSLREYVNEGMSESSLSGLLKTLDYLRKLLEAVIFKAENPALAQSSPDSLQTKTSGSLSSRGSIRRKPATAVSAGVPKSKPLGIDNLVKYHEYKPLIISLHHRLTFLDQSNHQNDVIFDFISQNVCRFILDDCKLLLADYIERRILQI
;
A
#
# COMPACT_ATOMS: atom_id res chain seq x y z
N MET A 1 -6.68 -30.63 -51.71
CA MET A 1 -5.95 -30.27 -50.47
C MET A 1 -6.88 -29.45 -49.62
N GLU A 2 -7.66 -30.13 -48.77
CA GLU A 2 -8.55 -29.50 -47.80
C GLU A 2 -7.74 -29.14 -46.56
N LEU A 3 -7.77 -27.86 -46.17
CA LEU A 3 -7.20 -27.38 -44.92
C LEU A 3 -8.24 -27.54 -43.82
N SER A 4 -7.91 -28.38 -42.84
CA SER A 4 -8.73 -28.67 -41.66
C SER A 4 -8.58 -27.54 -40.62
N PRO A 5 -9.68 -26.97 -40.08
CA PRO A 5 -9.60 -26.04 -38.96
C PRO A 5 -9.80 -26.81 -37.64
N GLN A 6 -8.72 -27.05 -36.89
CA GLN A 6 -8.81 -27.54 -35.52
C GLN A 6 -8.24 -26.53 -34.52
N ASN A 7 -8.91 -26.51 -33.37
CA ASN A 7 -8.51 -25.95 -32.07
C ASN A 7 -8.93 -24.50 -31.75
N LYS A 8 -10.25 -24.29 -31.68
CA LYS A 8 -10.86 -23.43 -30.66
C LYS A 8 -11.29 -24.30 -29.47
N LEU A 9 -10.35 -24.68 -28.60
CA LEU A 9 -10.68 -25.20 -27.28
C LEU A 9 -11.12 -24.03 -26.41
N GLY A 10 -12.43 -23.77 -26.42
CA GLY A 10 -13.08 -22.92 -25.43
C GLY A 10 -13.08 -23.64 -24.09
N ASN A 11 -12.03 -23.46 -23.30
CA ASN A 11 -12.00 -23.87 -21.91
C ASN A 11 -12.95 -22.96 -21.13
N LYS A 12 -14.24 -23.32 -21.15
CA LYS A 12 -15.27 -22.70 -20.34
C LYS A 12 -15.11 -23.24 -18.92
N TRP A 13 -14.34 -22.54 -18.09
CA TRP A 13 -14.21 -22.86 -16.68
C TRP A 13 -15.56 -22.66 -15.99
N PHE A 14 -16.29 -23.76 -15.77
CA PHE A 14 -17.50 -23.74 -14.95
C PHE A 14 -17.09 -23.70 -13.48
N ILE A 15 -16.83 -22.50 -12.97
CA ILE A 15 -16.80 -22.27 -11.53
C ILE A 15 -18.24 -22.35 -11.04
N GLY A 16 -18.56 -23.35 -10.23
CA GLY A 16 -19.89 -23.57 -9.67
C GLY A 16 -20.36 -22.34 -8.89
N LYS A 17 -21.68 -22.07 -8.90
CA LYS A 17 -22.27 -20.92 -8.19
C LYS A 17 -21.83 -20.83 -6.72
N ASP A 18 -21.68 -21.97 -6.04
CA ASP A 18 -21.24 -22.05 -4.64
C ASP A 18 -19.74 -21.76 -4.44
N GLU A 19 -18.89 -21.94 -5.46
CA GLU A 19 -17.48 -21.54 -5.39
C GLU A 19 -17.33 -20.05 -5.65
N ARG A 20 -18.12 -19.47 -6.56
CA ARG A 20 -18.15 -18.02 -6.78
C ARG A 20 -18.42 -17.27 -5.48
N ASP A 21 -19.39 -17.72 -4.69
CA ASP A 21 -19.72 -17.07 -3.41
C ASP A 21 -18.62 -17.23 -2.34
N ARG A 22 -17.73 -18.24 -2.45
CA ARG A 22 -16.53 -18.34 -1.59
C ARG A 22 -15.43 -17.36 -2.01
N PHE A 23 -15.28 -17.12 -3.30
CA PHE A 23 -14.30 -16.14 -3.82
C PHE A 23 -14.80 -14.70 -3.76
N LEU A 24 -16.13 -14.48 -3.73
CA LEU A 24 -16.77 -13.16 -3.83
C LEU A 24 -17.34 -12.58 -2.54
N ARG A 25 -17.39 -13.33 -1.44
CA ARG A 25 -17.52 -12.64 -0.15
C ARG A 25 -16.33 -11.69 -0.07
N PRO A 26 -16.52 -10.40 0.29
CA PRO A 26 -15.41 -9.56 0.71
C PRO A 26 -14.72 -10.43 1.74
N VAL A 27 -13.53 -10.93 1.40
CA VAL A 27 -12.90 -11.87 2.29
C VAL A 27 -12.55 -10.97 3.47
N ALA A 28 -13.37 -11.06 4.52
CA ALA A 28 -13.01 -10.57 5.83
C ALA A 28 -11.87 -11.50 6.21
N PHE A 29 -10.68 -11.20 5.68
CA PHE A 29 -9.49 -11.99 5.87
C PHE A 29 -9.23 -11.92 7.36
N SER A 30 -9.43 -13.05 8.03
CA SER A 30 -9.25 -13.17 9.46
C SER A 30 -7.84 -12.71 9.83
N GLU A 31 -7.68 -12.04 10.97
CA GLU A 31 -6.36 -11.76 11.55
C GLU A 31 -5.51 -13.05 11.69
N ASP A 32 -6.14 -14.22 11.67
CA ASP A 32 -5.51 -15.55 11.65
C ASP A 32 -4.50 -15.75 10.50
N ASP A 33 -4.69 -15.11 9.34
CA ASP A 33 -3.73 -15.21 8.23
C ASP A 33 -2.35 -14.60 8.61
N PHE A 34 -2.32 -13.65 9.56
CA PHE A 34 -1.10 -13.08 10.12
C PHE A 34 -0.56 -13.87 11.32
N HIS A 35 -1.44 -14.55 12.07
CA HIS A 35 -1.00 -15.41 13.17
C HIS A 35 -0.21 -16.62 12.70
N HIS A 36 -0.39 -17.07 11.45
CA HIS A 36 0.44 -18.12 10.88
C HIS A 36 1.89 -17.73 10.63
N ILE A 37 2.16 -16.45 10.30
CA ILE A 37 3.54 -15.95 10.21
C ILE A 37 4.22 -16.16 11.57
N ARG A 38 3.54 -15.77 12.66
CA ARG A 38 4.06 -15.90 14.03
C ARG A 38 4.10 -17.35 14.56
N ALA A 39 3.46 -18.33 13.90
CA ALA A 39 3.29 -19.70 14.40
C ALA A 39 4.43 -20.67 14.03
N CYS A 40 5.39 -20.27 13.19
CA CYS A 40 6.62 -21.03 12.99
C CYS A 40 7.48 -20.97 14.26
N LYS A 41 7.30 -21.96 15.14
CA LYS A 41 7.89 -22.07 16.49
C LYS A 41 9.42 -21.95 16.56
N ASP A 42 10.12 -22.06 15.43
CA ASP A 42 11.59 -22.15 15.38
C ASP A 42 12.28 -21.06 14.53
N GLY A 43 11.52 -20.12 13.93
CA GLY A 43 12.09 -19.08 13.06
C GLY A 43 12.11 -17.71 13.71
N SER A 44 13.25 -17.00 13.70
CA SER A 44 13.29 -15.59 14.14
C SER A 44 12.36 -14.73 13.28
N ALA A 45 11.81 -13.65 13.85
CA ALA A 45 10.95 -12.71 13.14
C ALA A 45 11.60 -12.19 11.84
N GLY A 46 12.93 -12.05 11.83
CA GLY A 46 13.70 -11.69 10.65
C GLY A 46 13.59 -12.67 9.50
N HIS A 47 13.70 -13.98 9.75
CA HIS A 47 13.56 -15.00 8.71
C HIS A 47 12.17 -14.98 8.06
N GLN A 48 11.13 -14.82 8.87
CA GLN A 48 9.75 -14.79 8.40
C GLN A 48 9.48 -13.52 7.57
N CYS A 49 9.91 -12.35 8.06
CA CYS A 49 9.79 -11.08 7.36
C CYS A 49 10.51 -11.12 6.00
N LEU A 50 11.74 -11.64 5.97
CA LEU A 50 12.52 -11.77 4.74
C LEU A 50 11.92 -12.78 3.77
N ALA A 51 11.47 -13.94 4.25
CA ALA A 51 10.83 -14.93 3.40
C ALA A 51 9.56 -14.38 2.74
N LEU A 52 8.73 -13.65 3.48
CA LEU A 52 7.53 -13.00 2.95
C LEU A 52 7.89 -11.94 1.91
N LEU A 53 8.80 -11.01 2.21
CA LEU A 53 9.22 -9.99 1.27
C LEU A 53 9.89 -10.58 0.01
N ARG A 54 10.65 -11.65 0.17
CA ARG A 54 11.22 -12.41 -0.96
C ARG A 54 10.10 -12.94 -1.84
N ASN A 55 9.10 -13.63 -1.27
CA ASN A 55 8.00 -14.20 -2.04
C ASN A 55 7.17 -13.11 -2.75
N ILE A 56 6.89 -11.98 -2.07
CA ILE A 56 6.27 -10.81 -2.68
C ILE A 56 7.12 -10.32 -3.85
N SER A 57 8.41 -10.10 -3.62
CA SER A 57 9.36 -9.61 -4.63
C SER A 57 9.45 -10.55 -5.84
N GLU A 58 9.43 -11.86 -5.62
CA GLU A 58 9.41 -12.85 -6.70
C GLU A 58 8.11 -12.79 -7.50
N SER A 59 6.96 -12.59 -6.84
CA SER A 59 5.67 -12.45 -7.53
C SER A 59 5.59 -11.25 -8.47
N LEU A 60 6.44 -10.23 -8.27
CA LEU A 60 6.57 -9.08 -9.19
C LEU A 60 7.21 -9.48 -10.53
N GLN A 61 7.94 -10.61 -10.56
CA GLN A 61 8.79 -11.03 -11.68
C GLN A 61 8.39 -12.38 -12.26
N ARG A 62 7.71 -13.23 -11.50
CA ARG A 62 7.35 -14.60 -11.85
C ARG A 62 5.84 -14.83 -11.75
N ASN A 63 5.37 -15.83 -12.48
CA ASN A 63 3.98 -16.25 -12.48
C ASN A 63 3.72 -17.24 -11.33
N ASN A 64 2.50 -17.21 -10.78
CA ASN A 64 2.01 -18.15 -9.76
C ASN A 64 2.91 -18.33 -8.53
N VAL A 65 3.41 -17.22 -7.96
CA VAL A 65 4.24 -17.27 -6.75
C VAL A 65 3.36 -17.30 -5.51
N LEU A 66 3.59 -18.26 -4.62
CA LEU A 66 2.97 -18.31 -3.30
C LEU A 66 3.54 -17.20 -2.42
N VAL A 67 2.74 -16.14 -2.24
CA VAL A 67 3.07 -15.01 -1.39
C VAL A 67 2.74 -15.31 0.08
N SER A 68 1.69 -16.10 0.31
CA SER A 68 1.38 -16.72 1.60
C SER A 68 0.84 -18.14 1.37
N ASP A 69 0.56 -18.88 2.44
CA ASP A 69 0.01 -20.25 2.38
C ASP A 69 -1.30 -20.35 1.58
N ARG A 70 -2.03 -19.23 1.46
CA ARG A 70 -3.35 -19.18 0.84
C ARG A 70 -3.40 -18.30 -0.40
N ILE A 71 -2.34 -17.56 -0.70
CA ILE A 71 -2.34 -16.55 -1.75
C ILE A 71 -1.21 -16.85 -2.74
N SER A 72 -1.61 -17.21 -3.95
CA SER A 72 -0.73 -17.24 -5.12
C SER A 72 -0.98 -16.00 -5.96
N VAL A 73 0.09 -15.27 -6.31
CA VAL A 73 0.00 -14.06 -7.12
C VAL A 73 0.76 -14.28 -8.43
N ASP A 74 0.06 -14.04 -9.53
CA ASP A 74 0.64 -14.03 -10.87
C ASP A 74 1.18 -12.64 -11.22
N GLN A 75 2.27 -12.58 -11.97
CA GLN A 75 2.89 -11.31 -12.38
C GLN A 75 1.89 -10.38 -13.08
N THR A 76 0.93 -10.93 -13.83
CA THR A 76 -0.06 -10.13 -14.58
C THR A 76 -0.92 -9.24 -13.69
N ILE A 77 -1.19 -9.65 -12.45
CA ILE A 77 -1.92 -8.86 -11.44
C ILE A 77 -1.18 -7.55 -11.17
N TRP A 78 0.15 -7.60 -11.12
CA TRP A 78 0.98 -6.42 -10.92
C TRP A 78 1.04 -5.52 -12.16
N THR A 79 0.79 -6.00 -13.37
CA THR A 79 1.03 -5.22 -14.61
C THR A 79 0.04 -4.10 -14.86
N LEU A 80 -1.04 -3.99 -14.08
CA LEU A 80 -2.05 -2.92 -14.14
C LEU A 80 -2.76 -2.74 -15.49
N LYS A 81 -2.55 -3.64 -16.47
CA LYS A 81 -3.11 -3.51 -17.82
C LYS A 81 -4.64 -3.42 -17.84
N ILE A 82 -5.31 -4.00 -16.84
CA ILE A 82 -6.77 -3.98 -16.69
C ILE A 82 -7.35 -2.60 -16.30
N TYR A 83 -6.51 -1.66 -15.85
CA TYR A 83 -6.93 -0.31 -15.45
C TYR A 83 -6.61 0.75 -16.51
N LYS A 84 -6.14 0.36 -17.70
CA LYS A 84 -5.77 1.32 -18.75
C LYS A 84 -6.97 2.17 -19.20
N ASP A 85 -8.13 1.54 -19.31
CA ASP A 85 -9.35 2.18 -19.81
C ASP A 85 -10.15 2.86 -18.69
N ASP A 86 -10.01 2.40 -17.45
CA ASP A 86 -10.60 3.04 -16.27
C ASP A 86 -9.59 3.13 -15.10
N PRO A 87 -8.69 4.13 -15.13
CA PRO A 87 -7.74 4.39 -14.04
C PRO A 87 -8.39 4.76 -12.71
N SER A 88 -9.63 5.27 -12.74
CA SER A 88 -10.33 5.74 -11.55
C SER A 88 -10.78 4.59 -10.65
N SER A 89 -10.94 3.41 -11.25
CA SER A 89 -11.34 2.17 -10.60
C SER A 89 -10.19 1.38 -9.97
N PHE A 90 -8.98 1.95 -9.92
CA PHE A 90 -7.83 1.30 -9.31
C PHE A 90 -8.06 1.07 -7.80
N PRO A 91 -8.00 -0.18 -7.30
CA PRO A 91 -8.51 -0.51 -5.97
C PRO A 91 -7.58 -0.09 -4.82
N ILE A 92 -6.29 0.15 -5.10
CA ILE A 92 -5.33 0.48 -4.05
C ILE A 92 -5.41 1.96 -3.69
N THR A 93 -5.61 2.22 -2.40
CA THR A 93 -5.68 3.56 -1.83
C THR A 93 -4.36 3.96 -1.17
N ASN A 94 -4.15 5.27 -1.05
CA ASN A 94 -3.02 5.89 -0.34
C ASN A 94 -1.63 5.45 -0.84
N VAL A 95 -1.51 5.08 -2.11
CA VAL A 95 -0.23 4.64 -2.71
C VAL A 95 0.89 5.67 -2.55
N PRO A 96 0.67 6.99 -2.76
CA PRO A 96 1.73 7.97 -2.56
C PRO A 96 2.33 7.94 -1.15
N ILE A 97 1.49 7.73 -0.13
CA ILE A 97 1.92 7.69 1.26
C ILE A 97 2.68 6.40 1.54
N LYS A 98 2.19 5.26 1.06
CA LYS A 98 2.89 3.96 1.18
C LYS A 98 4.26 4.00 0.50
N CYS A 99 4.36 4.59 -0.69
CA CYS A 99 5.63 4.81 -1.37
C CYS A 99 6.58 5.69 -0.53
N ASN A 100 6.08 6.79 0.04
CA ASN A 100 6.89 7.65 0.90
C ASN A 100 7.42 6.89 2.13
N VAL A 101 6.55 6.13 2.82
CA VAL A 101 6.95 5.31 3.98
C VAL A 101 8.05 4.31 3.60
N MET A 102 7.87 3.57 2.50
CA MET A 102 8.88 2.61 2.06
C MET A 102 10.18 3.28 1.62
N ALA A 103 10.12 4.42 0.92
CA ALA A 103 11.30 5.16 0.50
C ALA A 103 12.11 5.65 1.71
N THR A 104 11.44 6.31 2.67
CA THR A 104 12.08 6.76 3.92
C THR A 104 12.70 5.58 4.66
N MET A 105 12.01 4.44 4.75
CA MET A 105 12.55 3.26 5.41
C MET A 105 13.75 2.66 4.68
N VAL A 106 13.72 2.58 3.35
CA VAL A 106 14.86 2.12 2.52
C VAL A 106 16.09 3.01 2.74
N ASP A 107 15.88 4.33 2.85
CA ASP A 107 16.97 5.27 3.06
C ASP A 107 17.52 5.21 4.48
N SER A 108 16.66 5.16 5.51
CA SER A 108 17.11 5.00 6.90
C SER A 108 17.81 3.66 7.14
N LEU A 109 17.37 2.56 6.51
CA LEU A 109 18.08 1.28 6.57
C LEU A 109 19.46 1.35 5.90
N ARG A 110 19.56 2.09 4.79
CA ARG A 110 20.83 2.29 4.09
C ARG A 110 21.81 3.09 4.96
N GLU A 111 21.35 4.15 5.60
CA GLU A 111 22.14 4.95 6.54
C GLU A 111 22.60 4.08 7.73
N TYR A 112 21.69 3.34 8.34
CA TYR A 112 21.97 2.42 9.44
C TYR A 112 23.09 1.42 9.10
N VAL A 113 23.03 0.80 7.91
CA VAL A 113 24.06 -0.14 7.43
C VAL A 113 25.37 0.58 7.13
N ASN A 114 25.33 1.75 6.48
CA ASN A 114 26.53 2.51 6.11
C ASN A 114 27.30 3.04 7.34
N GLU A 115 26.60 3.34 8.43
CA GLU A 115 27.19 3.77 9.71
C GLU A 115 27.70 2.59 10.56
N GLY A 116 27.80 1.40 9.97
CA GLY A 116 28.33 0.20 10.64
C GLY A 116 27.40 -0.36 11.71
N MET A 117 26.09 -0.12 11.60
CA MET A 117 25.07 -0.66 12.50
C MET A 117 25.29 -0.31 13.99
N SER A 118 25.85 0.87 14.26
CA SER A 118 26.07 1.39 15.61
C SER A 118 24.78 1.57 16.44
N GLU A 119 24.88 1.62 17.76
CA GLU A 119 23.71 1.89 18.63
C GLU A 119 23.10 3.28 18.39
N SER A 120 23.93 4.28 18.08
CA SER A 120 23.46 5.62 17.74
C SER A 120 22.63 5.64 16.45
N SER A 121 23.07 4.89 15.44
CA SER A 121 22.37 4.79 14.16
C SER A 121 21.09 3.97 14.30
N LEU A 122 21.09 2.91 15.12
CA LEU A 122 19.89 2.17 15.49
C LEU A 122 18.86 3.07 16.18
N SER A 123 19.28 3.89 17.14
CA SER A 123 18.39 4.85 17.81
C SER A 123 17.75 5.83 16.82
N GLY A 124 18.53 6.34 15.86
CA GLY A 124 18.04 7.17 14.77
C GLY A 124 16.99 6.46 13.92
N LEU A 125 17.29 5.24 13.48
CA LEU A 125 16.36 4.41 12.71
C LEU A 125 15.06 4.17 13.48
N LEU A 126 15.11 3.78 14.76
CA LEU A 126 13.93 3.50 15.57
C LEU A 126 13.01 4.73 15.73
N LYS A 127 13.57 5.93 15.85
CA LYS A 127 12.78 7.17 15.85
C LYS A 127 12.07 7.38 14.52
N THR A 128 12.75 7.10 13.40
CA THR A 128 12.12 7.14 12.08
C THR A 128 11.00 6.10 11.97
N LEU A 129 11.21 4.86 12.43
CA LEU A 129 10.18 3.82 12.40
C LEU A 129 8.96 4.19 13.25
N ASP A 130 9.15 4.79 14.42
CA ASP A 130 8.05 5.29 15.28
C ASP A 130 7.24 6.40 14.58
N TYR A 131 7.92 7.34 13.92
CA TYR A 131 7.26 8.37 13.12
C TYR A 131 6.46 7.77 11.96
N LEU A 132 7.04 6.82 11.23
CA LEU A 132 6.37 6.13 10.11
C LEU A 132 5.16 5.33 10.58
N ARG A 133 5.22 4.72 11.77
CA ARG A 133 4.07 4.05 12.40
C ARG A 133 2.89 4.99 12.57
N LYS A 134 3.12 6.13 13.22
CA LYS A 134 2.10 7.16 13.48
C LYS A 134 1.51 7.69 12.17
N LEU A 135 2.33 7.85 11.14
CA LEU A 135 1.87 8.26 9.82
C LEU A 135 0.94 7.21 9.20
N LEU A 136 1.27 5.92 9.29
CA LEU A 136 0.42 4.83 8.80
C LEU A 136 -0.89 4.72 9.59
N GLU A 137 -0.83 4.79 10.93
CA GLU A 137 -2.00 4.77 11.81
C GLU A 137 -2.98 5.91 11.47
N ALA A 138 -2.46 7.12 11.24
CA ALA A 138 -3.28 8.27 10.85
C ALA A 138 -3.98 8.05 9.49
N VAL A 139 -3.30 7.39 8.55
CA VAL A 139 -3.87 7.07 7.23
C VAL A 139 -4.96 6.02 7.34
N ILE A 140 -4.73 4.95 8.11
CA ILE A 140 -5.71 3.89 8.37
C ILE A 140 -6.94 4.48 9.08
N PHE A 141 -6.72 5.26 10.14
CA PHE A 141 -7.80 5.91 10.89
C PHE A 141 -8.67 6.81 10.01
N LYS A 142 -8.06 7.57 9.09
CA LYS A 142 -8.77 8.42 8.14
C LYS A 142 -9.56 7.61 7.10
N ALA A 143 -9.06 6.45 6.69
CA ALA A 143 -9.75 5.57 5.75
C ALA A 143 -10.98 4.91 6.37
N GLU A 144 -10.90 4.54 7.65
CA GLU A 144 -12.01 3.91 8.40
C GLU A 144 -13.09 4.92 8.82
N ASN A 145 -12.72 6.19 9.01
CA ASN A 145 -13.62 7.24 9.49
C ASN A 145 -13.74 8.42 8.52
N PRO A 146 -14.24 8.21 7.29
CA PRO A 146 -14.34 9.28 6.29
C PRO A 146 -15.26 10.43 6.73
N ALA A 147 -16.23 10.16 7.62
CA ALA A 147 -17.15 11.16 8.16
C ALA A 147 -16.48 12.16 9.10
N LEU A 148 -15.44 11.76 9.86
CA LEU A 148 -14.71 12.65 10.77
C LEU A 148 -13.70 13.55 10.02
N ALA A 149 -13.27 13.15 8.82
CA ALA A 149 -12.33 13.92 8.01
C ALA A 149 -12.98 15.13 7.31
N GLN A 150 -14.31 15.26 7.33
CA GLN A 150 -15.03 16.38 6.71
C GLN A 150 -15.34 17.54 7.67
N SER A 151 -15.13 17.37 8.98
CA SER A 151 -15.14 18.49 9.90
C SER A 151 -13.80 19.21 9.83
N SER A 152 -13.67 20.17 8.91
CA SER A 152 -12.55 21.11 8.90
C SER A 152 -12.37 21.75 10.28
N PRO A 153 -11.12 22.00 10.74
CA PRO A 153 -10.84 22.81 11.90
C PRO A 153 -11.04 24.30 11.54
N ASP A 154 -12.28 24.66 11.18
CA ASP A 154 -12.68 26.05 11.04
C ASP A 154 -13.04 26.57 12.43
N SER A 155 -12.26 27.53 12.93
CA SER A 155 -12.41 28.25 14.21
C SER A 155 -11.52 27.81 15.38
N LEU A 156 -10.20 27.95 15.21
CA LEU A 156 -9.35 28.47 16.29
C LEU A 156 -8.84 29.85 15.87
N GLN A 157 -9.75 30.84 15.88
CA GLN A 157 -9.34 32.24 15.96
C GLN A 157 -8.71 32.45 17.34
N THR A 158 -7.38 32.44 17.39
CA THR A 158 -6.62 33.06 18.46
C THR A 158 -6.98 34.54 18.50
N LYS A 159 -7.87 34.92 19.43
CA LYS A 159 -8.07 36.31 19.85
C LYS A 159 -6.80 36.81 20.55
N THR A 160 -5.79 37.19 19.78
CA THR A 160 -4.71 38.06 20.26
C THR A 160 -5.12 39.50 20.02
N SER A 161 -5.69 40.11 21.05
CA SER A 161 -5.93 41.54 21.16
C SER A 161 -4.58 42.28 21.15
N GLY A 162 -4.33 43.10 20.13
CA GLY A 162 -3.05 43.81 19.95
C GLY A 162 -3.12 44.96 18.94
N SER A 163 -3.89 45.98 19.29
CA SER A 163 -3.74 47.44 19.01
C SER A 163 -2.87 47.99 17.85
N LEU A 164 -3.57 48.73 16.96
CA LEU A 164 -3.28 50.05 16.35
C LEU A 164 -1.99 50.31 15.53
N SER A 165 -2.12 50.36 14.20
CA SER A 165 -2.06 51.60 13.38
C SER A 165 -1.77 51.32 11.89
N SER A 166 -2.63 51.81 10.99
CA SER A 166 -2.27 52.76 9.92
C SER A 166 -3.30 52.74 8.77
N ARG A 167 -3.76 53.95 8.43
CA ARG A 167 -4.73 54.30 7.40
C ARG A 167 -4.20 54.01 5.99
N GLY A 168 -4.99 53.31 5.18
CA GLY A 168 -4.74 53.13 3.75
C GLY A 168 -6.03 52.98 2.95
N SER A 169 -6.35 54.04 2.23
CA SER A 169 -7.47 54.30 1.31
C SER A 169 -8.20 53.13 0.65
N ILE A 170 -9.53 53.27 0.65
CA ILE A 170 -10.57 52.38 0.10
C ILE A 170 -10.73 52.65 -1.42
N ARG A 171 -10.58 51.61 -2.25
CA ARG A 171 -11.14 51.59 -3.62
C ARG A 171 -12.02 50.36 -3.79
N ARG A 172 -13.34 50.55 -3.66
CA ARG A 172 -14.37 49.51 -3.84
C ARG A 172 -14.50 49.16 -5.33
N LYS A 173 -14.33 47.88 -5.69
CA LYS A 173 -14.74 47.29 -6.98
C LYS A 173 -16.07 46.53 -6.79
N PRO A 174 -16.96 46.53 -7.79
CA PRO A 174 -18.26 45.87 -7.71
C PRO A 174 -18.12 44.35 -7.69
N ALA A 175 -18.99 43.73 -6.90
CA ALA A 175 -19.06 42.30 -6.66
C ALA A 175 -19.56 41.56 -7.91
N THR A 176 -18.67 40.88 -8.61
CA THR A 176 -19.02 39.82 -9.56
C THR A 176 -19.36 38.58 -8.74
N ALA A 177 -20.62 38.12 -8.81
CA ALA A 177 -21.06 36.87 -8.24
C ALA A 177 -20.30 35.71 -8.90
N VAL A 178 -19.21 35.28 -8.28
CA VAL A 178 -18.47 34.08 -8.68
C VAL A 178 -19.29 32.90 -8.20
N SER A 179 -19.98 32.26 -9.15
CA SER A 179 -20.64 30.97 -8.96
C SER A 179 -19.65 30.01 -8.31
N ALA A 180 -19.94 29.62 -7.07
CA ALA A 180 -19.17 28.66 -6.30
C ALA A 180 -19.31 27.28 -6.95
N GLY A 181 -18.54 27.05 -8.01
CA GLY A 181 -18.36 25.73 -8.59
C GLY A 181 -17.76 24.84 -7.53
N VAL A 182 -18.54 23.88 -7.03
CA VAL A 182 -18.06 22.81 -6.14
C VAL A 182 -16.82 22.21 -6.82
N PRO A 183 -15.64 22.28 -6.18
CA PRO A 183 -14.43 21.72 -6.78
C PRO A 183 -14.67 20.23 -6.97
N LYS A 184 -14.76 19.78 -8.23
CA LYS A 184 -14.77 18.36 -8.57
C LYS A 184 -13.46 17.79 -8.04
N SER A 185 -13.52 17.12 -6.89
CA SER A 185 -12.39 16.41 -6.31
C SER A 185 -11.86 15.46 -7.38
N LYS A 186 -10.58 15.59 -7.74
CA LYS A 186 -9.93 14.65 -8.65
C LYS A 186 -10.18 13.22 -8.16
N PRO A 187 -10.52 12.27 -9.04
CA PRO A 187 -10.68 10.89 -8.64
C PRO A 187 -9.34 10.37 -8.10
N LEU A 188 -9.31 10.05 -6.80
CA LEU A 188 -8.13 9.62 -6.05
C LEU A 188 -7.42 8.41 -6.70
N GLY A 189 -8.13 7.61 -7.49
CA GLY A 189 -7.59 6.45 -8.19
C GLY A 189 -6.48 6.77 -9.21
N ILE A 190 -6.54 7.92 -9.89
CA ILE A 190 -5.53 8.26 -10.92
C ILE A 190 -4.16 8.48 -10.30
N ASP A 191 -4.10 9.27 -9.23
CA ASP A 191 -2.83 9.57 -8.55
C ASP A 191 -2.23 8.30 -7.92
N ASN A 192 -3.09 7.43 -7.38
CA ASN A 192 -2.67 6.13 -6.86
C ASN A 192 -2.08 5.23 -7.95
N LEU A 193 -2.74 5.14 -9.12
CA LEU A 193 -2.26 4.33 -10.24
C LEU A 193 -0.91 4.85 -10.77
N VAL A 194 -0.77 6.16 -10.93
CA VAL A 194 0.49 6.78 -11.38
C VAL A 194 1.63 6.46 -10.41
N LYS A 195 1.39 6.63 -9.11
CA LYS A 195 2.41 6.33 -8.07
C LYS A 195 2.69 4.84 -7.90
N TYR A 196 1.79 3.97 -8.35
CA TYR A 196 1.99 2.52 -8.24
C TYR A 196 3.19 2.00 -9.03
N HIS A 197 3.61 2.71 -10.08
CA HIS A 197 4.83 2.38 -10.81
C HIS A 197 6.11 2.49 -9.95
N GLU A 198 6.11 3.40 -8.96
CA GLU A 198 7.20 3.57 -7.98
C GLU A 198 7.11 2.55 -6.83
N TYR A 199 5.93 1.97 -6.61
CA TYR A 199 5.67 1.06 -5.49
C TYR A 199 6.49 -0.25 -5.59
N LYS A 200 6.54 -0.87 -6.77
CA LYS A 200 7.23 -2.16 -6.95
C LYS A 200 8.75 -2.08 -6.76
N PRO A 201 9.46 -1.12 -7.37
CA PRO A 201 10.90 -0.97 -7.14
C PRO A 201 11.23 -0.74 -5.66
N LEU A 202 10.36 -0.08 -4.90
CA LEU A 202 10.55 0.12 -3.47
C LEU A 202 10.41 -1.17 -2.67
N ILE A 203 9.46 -2.05 -2.99
CA ILE A 203 9.34 -3.38 -2.37
C ILE A 203 10.64 -4.19 -2.60
N ILE A 204 11.14 -4.21 -3.83
CA ILE A 204 12.38 -4.91 -4.18
C ILE A 204 13.58 -4.29 -3.43
N SER A 205 13.66 -2.96 -3.39
CA SER A 205 14.73 -2.24 -2.70
C SER A 205 14.71 -2.52 -1.21
N LEU A 206 13.52 -2.54 -0.59
CA LEU A 206 13.35 -2.87 0.82
C LEU A 206 13.80 -4.30 1.13
N HIS A 207 13.35 -5.28 0.34
CA HIS A 207 13.80 -6.66 0.46
C HIS A 207 15.34 -6.73 0.39
N HIS A 208 15.95 -6.13 -0.63
CA HIS A 208 17.39 -6.13 -0.79
C HIS A 208 18.11 -5.48 0.41
N ARG A 209 17.62 -4.34 0.92
CA ARG A 209 18.21 -3.69 2.11
C ARG A 209 18.16 -4.56 3.35
N LEU A 210 17.06 -5.27 3.58
CA LEU A 210 16.94 -6.15 4.73
C LEU A 210 17.83 -7.38 4.65
N THR A 211 18.20 -7.84 3.44
CA THR A 211 19.14 -8.96 3.30
C THR A 211 20.56 -8.62 3.77
N PHE A 212 20.90 -7.34 3.93
CA PHE A 212 22.19 -6.91 4.52
C PHE A 212 22.17 -6.86 6.04
N LEU A 213 21.00 -6.94 6.68
CA LEU A 213 20.93 -7.00 8.13
C LEU A 213 21.26 -8.42 8.60
N ASP A 214 22.12 -8.51 9.62
CA ASP A 214 22.39 -9.78 10.27
C ASP A 214 21.16 -10.28 11.01
N GLN A 215 20.61 -11.41 10.57
CA GLN A 215 19.43 -12.07 11.14
C GLN A 215 19.73 -12.76 12.48
N SER A 216 21.01 -12.96 12.81
CA SER A 216 21.45 -13.48 14.10
C SER A 216 21.61 -12.38 15.15
N ASN A 217 21.62 -11.11 14.75
CA ASN A 217 21.70 -9.98 15.67
C ASN A 217 20.30 -9.60 16.19
N HIS A 218 20.05 -9.89 17.46
CA HIS A 218 18.79 -9.58 18.14
C HIS A 218 18.43 -8.09 18.18
N GLN A 219 19.39 -7.17 18.03
CA GLN A 219 19.09 -5.74 17.92
C GLN A 219 18.29 -5.42 16.65
N ASN A 220 18.40 -6.26 15.61
CA ASN A 220 17.63 -6.10 14.37
C ASN A 220 16.21 -6.65 14.48
N ASP A 221 15.88 -7.44 15.52
CA ASP A 221 14.56 -8.07 15.67
C ASP A 221 13.45 -7.02 15.70
N VAL A 222 13.66 -5.88 16.38
CA VAL A 222 12.69 -4.76 16.42
C VAL A 222 12.45 -4.14 15.04
N ILE A 223 13.47 -4.12 14.16
CA ILE A 223 13.35 -3.63 12.78
C ILE A 223 12.49 -4.62 11.99
N PHE A 224 12.81 -5.91 12.06
CA PHE A 224 12.06 -6.96 11.37
C PHE A 224 10.61 -7.04 11.84
N ASP A 225 10.36 -6.93 13.15
CA ASP A 225 9.02 -6.90 13.72
C ASP A 225 8.22 -5.71 13.22
N PHE A 226 8.82 -4.52 13.19
CA PHE A 226 8.17 -3.33 12.65
C PHE A 226 7.76 -3.53 11.19
N ILE A 227 8.68 -4.02 10.36
CA ILE A 227 8.45 -4.20 8.92
C ILE A 227 7.43 -5.29 8.66
N SER A 228 7.49 -6.40 9.40
CA SER A 228 6.52 -7.48 9.32
C SER A 228 5.10 -6.99 9.67
N GLN A 229 4.94 -6.30 10.80
CA GLN A 229 3.64 -5.88 11.31
C GLN A 229 3.01 -4.73 10.51
N ASN A 230 3.82 -3.82 9.98
CA ASN A 230 3.32 -2.60 9.35
C ASN A 230 3.41 -2.70 7.83
N VAL A 231 4.59 -3.02 7.30
CA VAL A 231 4.89 -2.89 5.88
C VAL A 231 4.45 -4.12 5.09
N CYS A 232 4.86 -5.30 5.55
CA CYS A 232 4.41 -6.55 4.92
C CYS A 232 2.89 -6.70 5.00
N ARG A 233 2.27 -6.23 6.10
CA ARG A 233 0.81 -6.15 6.25
C ARG A 233 0.14 -5.38 5.15
N PHE A 234 0.47 -4.11 4.96
CA PHE A 234 -0.22 -3.34 3.92
C PHE A 234 0.12 -3.84 2.51
N ILE A 235 1.32 -4.37 2.26
CA ILE A 235 1.65 -4.93 0.93
C ILE A 235 0.80 -6.18 0.66
N LEU A 236 0.64 -7.06 1.65
CA LEU A 236 -0.22 -8.23 1.53
C LEU A 236 -1.68 -7.85 1.31
N ASP A 237 -2.18 -6.84 2.02
CA ASP A 237 -3.53 -6.33 1.82
C ASP A 237 -3.72 -5.76 0.40
N ASP A 238 -2.71 -5.08 -0.13
CA ASP A 238 -2.72 -4.60 -1.53
C ASP A 238 -2.71 -5.77 -2.53
N CYS A 239 -1.92 -6.82 -2.29
CA CYS A 239 -1.94 -8.03 -3.11
C CYS A 239 -3.34 -8.65 -3.16
N LYS A 240 -4.01 -8.75 -2.01
CA LYS A 240 -5.35 -9.31 -1.88
C LYS A 240 -6.37 -8.47 -2.66
N LEU A 241 -6.33 -7.16 -2.50
CA LEU A 241 -7.23 -6.23 -3.22
C LEU A 241 -7.05 -6.33 -4.74
N LEU A 242 -5.81 -6.39 -5.22
CA LEU A 242 -5.54 -6.53 -6.66
C LEU A 242 -5.98 -7.89 -7.20
N LEU A 243 -5.76 -8.96 -6.44
CA LEU A 243 -6.19 -10.30 -6.84
C LEU A 243 -7.72 -10.38 -6.92
N ALA A 244 -8.42 -9.84 -5.91
CA ALA A 244 -9.88 -9.83 -5.87
C ALA A 244 -10.47 -9.05 -7.05
N ASP A 245 -10.01 -7.81 -7.28
CA ASP A 245 -10.48 -6.98 -8.40
C ASP A 245 -10.09 -7.58 -9.77
N TYR A 246 -8.92 -8.22 -9.88
CA TYR A 246 -8.52 -8.94 -11.09
C TYR A 246 -9.49 -10.10 -11.40
N ILE A 247 -9.82 -10.93 -10.41
CA ILE A 247 -10.76 -12.05 -10.55
C ILE A 247 -12.13 -11.52 -10.98
N GLU A 248 -12.62 -10.47 -10.31
CA GLU A 248 -13.92 -9.87 -10.62
C GLU A 248 -13.99 -9.39 -12.08
N ARG A 249 -12.97 -8.65 -12.54
CA ARG A 249 -12.97 -8.10 -13.90
C ARG A 249 -12.71 -9.13 -14.99
N ARG A 250 -11.83 -10.11 -14.74
CA ARG A 250 -11.37 -11.04 -15.79
C ARG A 250 -12.18 -12.32 -15.86
N ILE A 251 -12.62 -12.84 -14.72
CA ILE A 251 -13.24 -14.17 -14.65
C ILE A 251 -14.76 -14.05 -14.64
N LEU A 252 -15.31 -13.05 -13.95
CA LEU A 252 -16.76 -12.94 -13.76
C LEU A 252 -17.48 -12.12 -14.82
N GLN A 253 -16.77 -11.35 -15.64
CA GLN A 253 -17.34 -10.64 -16.79
C GLN A 253 -17.55 -11.54 -18.03
N ILE A 254 -17.34 -12.85 -17.89
CA ILE A 254 -17.59 -13.89 -18.91
C ILE A 254 -18.91 -14.61 -18.62
#